data_AF-A0A843HGF3-F1
#
_entry.id   AF-A0A843HGF3-F1
#
_cell.length_a   1.000
_cell.length_b   1.000
_cell.length_c   1.000
_cell.angle_alpha   90.00
_cell.angle_beta   90.00
_cell.angle_gamma   90.00
#
_symmetry.space_group_name_H-M   'P 1'
#
loop_
_entity.id
_entity.type
_entity.pdbx_description
1 polymer ?
#
loop_
_entity_poly.entity_id
_entity_poly.type
_entity_poly.pdbx_seq_one_letter_code
_entity_poly.pdbx_strand_id
1 'polypeptide(L)'
;CATCYAILKTSAKLLNENDEVREKINKSFRENGLENLQYNKDDINPRDDITHVVDVLYYMRDEIPKHKKRDLSGIKIATHHGCHYCKVHYNDTLCGYRNPEIIDKICEAMGTTALKWYDQKPRHCGGGFRQRYANRELSLDATVDKFESLHNEKVDVLLVMCPNCQLQFDRYEQVLEDKTGSKHYFAVMNIAQLLALYMGADVYNVLGIQTHTVRIEPLLDKLNIEYDDKGDKLHV
;
A
#
# COMPACT_ATOMS: atom_id res chain seq x y z
N CYS A 1 0.69 1.79 -6.34
CA CYS A 1 2.00 1.77 -5.66
C CYS A 1 2.44 3.21 -5.40
N ALA A 2 2.64 3.60 -4.13
CA ALA A 2 3.00 4.97 -3.77
C ALA A 2 4.36 5.42 -4.33
N THR A 3 5.35 4.52 -4.40
CA THR A 3 6.68 4.85 -4.97
C THR A 3 6.60 5.13 -6.46
N CYS A 4 5.96 4.26 -7.23
CA CYS A 4 5.80 4.45 -8.67
C CYS A 4 5.05 5.76 -8.97
N TYR A 5 3.97 6.04 -8.22
CA TYR A 5 3.25 7.29 -8.32
C TYR A 5 4.17 8.51 -8.12
N ALA A 6 4.94 8.55 -7.04
CA ALA A 6 5.83 9.68 -6.78
C ALA A 6 6.94 9.84 -7.83
N ILE A 7 7.56 8.73 -8.24
CA ILE A 7 8.64 8.75 -9.23
C ILE A 7 8.11 9.16 -10.61
N LEU A 8 6.99 8.61 -11.07
CA LEU A 8 6.41 8.98 -12.36
C LEU A 8 6.06 10.47 -12.41
N LYS A 9 5.45 11.01 -11.34
CA LYS A 9 5.18 12.46 -11.24
C LYS A 9 6.45 13.31 -11.28
N THR A 10 7.48 12.90 -10.55
CA THR A 10 8.79 13.58 -10.55
C THR A 10 9.45 13.51 -11.94
N SER A 11 9.38 12.36 -12.61
CA SER A 11 9.91 12.17 -13.96
C SER A 11 9.19 13.04 -14.98
N ALA A 12 7.84 13.04 -15.00
CA ALA A 12 7.08 13.90 -15.92
C ALA A 12 7.39 15.39 -15.68
N LYS A 13 7.45 15.83 -14.42
CA LYS A 13 7.85 17.20 -14.08
C LYS A 13 9.24 17.54 -14.61
N LEU A 14 10.22 16.68 -14.36
CA LEU A 14 11.60 16.87 -14.84
C LEU A 14 11.65 16.96 -16.37
N LEU A 15 10.92 16.10 -17.07
CA LEU A 15 10.90 16.10 -18.53
C LEU A 15 10.17 17.31 -19.12
N ASN A 16 9.18 17.87 -18.44
CA ASN A 16 8.51 19.10 -18.88
C ASN A 16 9.35 20.36 -18.65
N GLU A 17 10.19 20.36 -17.62
CA GLU A 17 10.97 21.52 -17.18
C GLU A 17 12.42 21.54 -17.70
N ASN A 18 12.97 20.40 -18.13
CA ASN A 18 14.38 20.28 -18.51
C ASN A 18 14.55 19.71 -19.93
N ASP A 19 14.77 20.62 -20.88
CA ASP A 19 14.98 20.30 -22.30
C ASP A 19 16.24 19.44 -22.54
N GLU A 20 17.31 19.67 -21.78
CA GLU A 20 18.57 18.92 -21.92
C GLU A 20 18.39 17.44 -21.52
N VAL A 21 17.71 17.18 -20.39
CA VAL A 21 17.42 15.82 -19.94
C VAL A 21 16.45 15.14 -20.91
N ARG A 22 15.41 15.84 -21.35
CA ARG A 22 14.44 15.32 -22.33
C ARG A 22 15.11 14.93 -23.63
N GLU A 23 16.01 15.76 -24.16
CA GLU A 23 16.74 15.46 -25.39
C GLU A 23 17.73 14.30 -25.23
N LYS A 24 18.43 14.18 -24.09
CA LYS A 24 19.29 13.02 -23.82
C LYS A 24 18.52 11.70 -23.87
N ILE A 25 17.32 11.67 -23.29
CA ILE A 25 16.45 10.48 -23.31
C ILE A 25 15.94 10.21 -24.73
N ASN A 26 15.43 11.24 -25.42
CA ASN A 26 14.92 11.09 -26.78
C ASN A 26 15.99 10.64 -27.77
N LYS A 27 17.23 11.13 -27.62
CA LYS A 27 18.37 10.65 -28.38
C LYS A 27 18.61 9.15 -28.17
N SER A 28 18.58 8.69 -26.92
CA SER A 28 18.70 7.26 -26.61
C SER A 28 17.59 6.43 -27.26
N PHE A 29 16.34 6.93 -27.27
CA PHE A 29 15.24 6.26 -27.97
C PHE A 29 15.50 6.16 -29.48
N ARG A 30 15.95 7.22 -30.14
CA ARG A 30 16.27 7.21 -31.58
C ARG A 30 17.43 6.26 -31.92
N GLU A 31 18.49 6.25 -31.12
CA GLU A 31 19.65 5.37 -31.37
C GLU A 31 19.33 3.88 -31.21
N ASN A 32 18.23 3.53 -30.53
CA ASN A 32 17.80 2.15 -30.29
C ASN A 32 16.54 1.76 -31.08
N GLY A 33 16.09 2.56 -32.06
CA GLY A 33 14.91 2.25 -32.87
C GLY A 33 13.59 2.30 -32.09
N LEU A 34 13.52 3.14 -31.06
CA LEU A 34 12.35 3.37 -30.20
C LEU A 34 11.78 4.78 -30.40
N GLU A 35 11.83 5.31 -31.61
CA GLU A 35 11.45 6.69 -31.93
C GLU A 35 10.01 7.02 -31.53
N ASN A 36 9.14 6.01 -31.47
CA ASN A 36 7.75 6.11 -31.05
C ASN A 36 7.55 6.29 -29.54
N LEU A 37 8.61 6.15 -28.72
CA LEU A 37 8.57 6.34 -27.26
C LEU A 37 9.16 7.70 -26.83
N GLN A 38 9.54 8.55 -27.78
CA GLN A 38 10.03 9.90 -27.47
C GLN A 38 9.00 10.70 -26.69
N TYR A 39 9.50 11.54 -25.79
CA TYR A 39 8.71 12.41 -24.93
C TYR A 39 8.86 13.86 -25.40
N ASN A 40 7.75 14.53 -25.70
CA ASN A 40 7.70 15.97 -25.94
C ASN A 40 7.31 16.71 -24.66
N LYS A 41 7.63 18.00 -24.62
CA LYS A 41 7.24 18.84 -23.50
C LYS A 41 5.72 18.80 -23.32
N ASP A 42 5.28 18.57 -22.09
CA ASP A 42 3.88 18.52 -21.68
C ASP A 42 3.07 17.35 -22.25
N ASP A 43 3.73 16.29 -22.77
CA ASP A 43 3.06 15.03 -23.17
C ASP A 43 2.34 14.35 -21.99
N ILE A 44 2.85 14.51 -20.77
CA ILE A 44 2.22 14.05 -19.53
C ILE A 44 2.15 15.22 -18.56
N ASN A 45 0.93 15.56 -18.13
CA ASN A 45 0.70 16.43 -16.99
C ASN A 45 0.91 15.63 -15.69
N PRO A 46 1.93 15.95 -14.87
CA PRO A 46 2.25 15.16 -13.69
C PRO A 46 1.12 15.14 -12.65
N ARG A 47 0.21 16.11 -12.65
CA ARG A 47 -0.89 16.17 -11.70
C ARG A 47 -2.09 15.36 -12.17
N ASP A 48 -2.49 15.58 -13.42
CA ASP A 48 -3.78 15.15 -13.94
C ASP A 48 -3.72 13.81 -14.69
N ASP A 49 -2.58 13.45 -15.29
CA ASP A 49 -2.42 12.20 -16.07
C ASP A 49 -1.83 11.03 -15.28
N ILE A 50 -1.43 11.26 -14.02
CA ILE A 50 -0.84 10.23 -13.14
C ILE A 50 -1.69 10.08 -11.89
N THR A 51 -2.47 9.01 -11.84
CA THR A 51 -3.37 8.69 -10.73
C THR A 51 -2.85 7.55 -9.87
N HIS A 52 -2.96 7.66 -8.54
CA HIS A 52 -2.77 6.50 -7.67
C HIS A 52 -4.09 5.72 -7.60
N VAL A 53 -4.05 4.38 -7.67
CA VAL A 53 -5.28 3.56 -7.61
C VAL A 53 -6.16 3.87 -6.40
N VAL A 54 -5.58 4.27 -5.26
CA VAL A 54 -6.35 4.67 -4.07
C VAL A 54 -7.25 5.88 -4.31
N ASP A 55 -6.85 6.79 -5.20
CA ASP A 55 -7.65 7.97 -5.57
C ASP A 55 -8.91 7.50 -6.30
N VAL A 56 -8.76 6.56 -7.24
CA VAL A 56 -9.89 5.95 -7.97
C VAL A 56 -10.85 5.28 -7.00
N LEU A 57 -10.33 4.47 -6.07
CA LEU A 57 -11.16 3.80 -5.05
C LEU A 57 -11.88 4.81 -4.16
N TYR A 58 -11.22 5.90 -3.77
CA TYR A 58 -11.82 6.96 -2.95
C TYR A 58 -12.90 7.74 -3.70
N TYR A 59 -12.70 8.07 -4.98
CA TYR A 59 -13.73 8.72 -5.78
C TYR A 59 -14.94 7.82 -6.02
N MET A 60 -14.73 6.50 -6.12
CA MET A 60 -15.79 5.51 -6.24
C MET A 60 -16.39 5.06 -4.89
N ARG A 61 -15.99 5.66 -3.76
CA ARG A 61 -16.38 5.17 -2.43
C ARG A 61 -17.89 5.10 -2.21
N ASP A 62 -18.66 6.01 -2.81
CA ASP A 62 -20.12 6.04 -2.66
C ASP A 62 -20.81 4.88 -3.41
N GLU A 63 -20.10 4.24 -4.34
CA GLU A 63 -20.54 3.05 -5.08
C GLU A 63 -20.15 1.74 -4.37
N ILE A 64 -19.11 1.75 -3.53
CA ILE A 64 -18.60 0.58 -2.81
C ILE A 64 -19.71 -0.20 -2.08
N PRO A 65 -20.62 0.42 -1.30
CA PRO A 65 -21.68 -0.29 -0.58
C PRO A 65 -22.55 -1.19 -1.46
N LYS A 66 -22.75 -0.84 -2.74
CA LYS A 66 -23.57 -1.59 -3.69
C LYS A 66 -22.99 -2.96 -4.03
N HIS A 67 -21.69 -3.15 -3.77
CA HIS A 67 -20.97 -4.37 -4.05
C HIS A 67 -20.74 -5.25 -2.81
N LYS A 68 -21.36 -4.94 -1.66
CA LYS A 68 -21.21 -5.73 -0.43
C LYS A 68 -21.58 -7.20 -0.68
N LYS A 69 -20.62 -8.09 -0.45
CA LYS A 69 -20.85 -9.55 -0.36
C LYS A 69 -20.40 -10.12 0.99
N ARG A 70 -19.41 -9.49 1.63
CA ARG A 70 -18.89 -9.89 2.94
C ARG A 70 -18.97 -8.73 3.93
N ASP A 71 -19.22 -9.04 5.19
CA ASP A 71 -19.19 -8.06 6.27
C ASP A 71 -17.81 -8.01 6.91
N LEU A 72 -17.25 -6.81 7.06
CA LEU A 72 -15.93 -6.55 7.62
C LEU A 72 -16.00 -5.78 8.94
N SER A 73 -17.20 -5.65 9.54
CA SER A 73 -17.40 -4.92 10.79
C SER A 73 -16.79 -5.61 12.01
N GLY A 74 -16.49 -6.91 11.93
CA GLY A 74 -15.92 -7.71 13.03
C GLY A 74 -14.40 -7.60 13.23
N ILE A 75 -13.70 -6.80 12.43
CA ILE A 75 -12.23 -6.71 12.46
C ILE A 75 -11.73 -5.31 12.85
N LYS A 76 -10.64 -5.25 13.63
CA LYS A 76 -9.95 -4.03 14.03
C LYS A 76 -8.89 -3.67 13.00
N ILE A 77 -9.10 -2.57 12.28
CA ILE A 77 -8.28 -2.16 11.14
C ILE A 77 -7.34 -1.01 11.53
N ALA A 78 -6.05 -1.10 11.19
CA ALA A 78 -5.14 0.03 11.12
C ALA A 78 -4.75 0.35 9.67
N THR A 79 -4.38 1.61 9.39
CA THR A 79 -4.06 2.08 8.03
C THR A 79 -2.66 2.67 7.93
N HIS A 80 -1.99 2.38 6.81
CA HIS A 80 -0.67 2.90 6.45
C HIS A 80 -0.69 3.50 5.04
N HIS A 81 -0.70 4.84 4.98
CA HIS A 81 -0.92 5.61 3.75
C HIS A 81 0.33 5.82 2.88
N GLY A 82 1.50 5.30 3.25
CA GLY A 82 2.70 5.39 2.44
C GLY A 82 3.28 6.82 2.28
N CYS A 83 4.56 6.97 2.61
CA CYS A 83 5.21 8.28 2.57
C CYS A 83 5.29 8.91 1.17
N HIS A 84 5.47 8.12 0.11
CA HIS A 84 5.62 8.66 -1.24
C HIS A 84 4.34 9.28 -1.80
N TYR A 85 3.17 8.76 -1.42
CA TYR A 85 1.89 9.37 -1.79
C TYR A 85 1.65 10.66 -0.98
N CYS A 86 1.85 10.59 0.34
CA CYS A 86 1.50 11.70 1.22
C CYS A 86 2.54 12.85 1.24
N LYS A 87 3.83 12.59 1.01
CA LYS A 87 4.90 13.53 1.39
C LYS A 87 5.74 14.07 0.23
N VAL A 88 5.75 13.42 -0.94
CA VAL A 88 6.58 13.87 -2.07
C VAL A 88 5.86 14.95 -2.88
N HIS A 89 4.66 14.63 -3.37
CA HIS A 89 3.76 15.56 -4.07
C HIS A 89 2.55 15.87 -3.19
N TYR A 90 2.81 16.37 -1.97
CA TYR A 90 1.80 16.48 -0.91
C TYR A 90 0.60 17.39 -1.26
N ASN A 91 0.76 18.32 -2.21
CA ASN A 91 -0.33 19.17 -2.71
C ASN A 91 -1.38 18.38 -3.51
N ASP A 92 -1.01 17.20 -4.02
CA ASP A 92 -1.91 16.33 -4.79
C ASP A 92 -2.59 15.27 -3.90
N THR A 93 -2.21 15.18 -2.63
CA THR A 93 -2.73 14.20 -1.68
C THR A 93 -4.17 14.53 -1.28
N LEU A 94 -5.06 13.55 -1.44
CA LEU A 94 -6.45 13.63 -0.97
C LEU A 94 -6.54 13.25 0.52
N CYS A 95 -7.54 13.80 1.20
CA CYS A 95 -7.82 13.52 2.62
C CYS A 95 -6.63 13.80 3.57
N GLY A 96 -5.85 14.84 3.24
CA GLY A 96 -4.77 15.34 4.09
C GLY A 96 -3.47 14.55 4.01
N TYR A 97 -2.35 15.23 4.25
CA TYR A 97 -1.00 14.62 4.17
C TYR A 97 -0.28 14.52 5.52
N ARG A 98 -0.66 15.33 6.51
CA ARG A 98 -0.10 15.28 7.88
C ARG A 98 -0.75 14.20 8.72
N ASN A 99 -2.07 14.06 8.60
CA ASN A 99 -2.87 12.98 9.15
C ASN A 99 -3.73 12.41 8.01
N PRO A 100 -3.18 11.53 7.16
CA PRO A 100 -3.88 11.02 6.00
C PRO A 100 -5.02 10.07 6.42
N GLU A 101 -6.18 10.23 5.78
CA GLU A 101 -7.40 9.46 6.07
C GLU A 101 -8.01 8.81 4.81
N ILE A 102 -7.33 8.82 3.66
CA ILE A 102 -7.95 8.32 2.42
C ILE A 102 -8.30 6.82 2.48
N ILE A 103 -7.46 5.98 3.09
CA ILE A 103 -7.79 4.56 3.30
C ILE A 103 -8.91 4.44 4.33
N ASP A 104 -8.89 5.25 5.40
CA ASP A 104 -9.90 5.27 6.45
C ASP A 104 -11.29 5.58 5.88
N LYS A 105 -11.39 6.56 4.96
CA LYS A 105 -12.64 6.90 4.26
C LYS A 105 -13.15 5.78 3.35
N ILE A 106 -12.25 4.98 2.78
CA ILE A 106 -12.65 3.79 2.01
C ILE A 106 -13.15 2.69 2.96
N CYS A 107 -12.52 2.52 4.13
CA CYS A 107 -13.04 1.62 5.18
C CYS A 107 -14.45 2.02 5.63
N GLU A 108 -14.69 3.31 5.89
CA GLU A 108 -16.01 3.84 6.24
C GLU A 108 -17.07 3.47 5.19
N ALA A 109 -16.72 3.57 3.89
CA ALA A 109 -17.60 3.19 2.80
C ALA A 109 -17.89 1.68 2.72
N MET A 110 -16.98 0.82 3.19
CA MET A 110 -17.25 -0.62 3.34
C MET A 110 -18.12 -0.94 4.57
N GLY A 111 -18.49 0.06 5.38
CA GLY A 111 -19.26 -0.13 6.61
C GLY A 111 -18.42 -0.62 7.79
N THR A 112 -17.10 -0.39 7.74
CA THR A 112 -16.15 -0.68 8.83
C THR A 112 -15.37 0.58 9.21
N THR A 113 -14.65 0.57 10.32
CA THR A 113 -13.89 1.74 10.77
C THR A 113 -12.45 1.39 11.07
N ALA A 114 -11.53 2.13 10.44
CA ALA A 114 -10.13 2.11 10.82
C ALA A 114 -9.91 2.85 12.16
N LEU A 115 -8.85 2.47 12.87
CA LEU A 115 -8.34 3.23 13.99
C LEU A 115 -8.05 4.67 13.56
N LYS A 116 -8.79 5.63 14.15
CA LYS A 116 -8.58 7.06 13.89
C LYS A 116 -7.15 7.48 14.21
N TRP A 117 -6.60 6.95 15.29
CA TRP A 117 -5.23 7.21 15.73
C TRP A 117 -4.60 5.95 16.35
N TYR A 118 -3.30 5.82 16.14
CA TYR A 118 -2.38 4.94 16.88
C TYR A 118 -0.98 5.56 16.80
N ASP A 119 -0.09 5.22 17.74
CA ASP A 119 1.27 5.75 17.66
C ASP A 119 1.94 5.33 16.35
N GLN A 120 2.82 6.18 15.82
CA GLN A 120 3.45 5.98 14.51
C GLN A 120 2.52 5.98 13.27
N LYS A 121 1.20 6.19 13.35
CA LYS A 121 0.30 6.25 12.16
C LYS A 121 0.88 7.07 10.98
N PRO A 122 1.31 8.34 11.15
CA PRO A 122 1.84 9.16 10.05
C PRO A 122 3.31 8.87 9.64
N ARG A 123 3.99 7.97 10.36
CA ARG A 123 5.40 7.64 10.14
C ARG A 123 5.58 6.64 8.99
N HIS A 124 6.76 6.65 8.38
CA HIS A 124 7.07 5.77 7.26
C HIS A 124 7.21 4.31 7.70
N CYS A 125 7.29 3.37 6.74
CA CYS A 125 7.53 1.97 7.04
C CYS A 125 9.01 1.62 7.27
N GLY A 126 9.96 2.51 6.96
CA GLY A 126 11.40 2.24 7.06
C GLY A 126 12.02 1.73 5.77
N GLY A 127 11.27 1.03 4.92
CA GLY A 127 11.77 0.46 3.66
C GLY A 127 11.88 1.39 2.45
N GLY A 128 11.69 2.72 2.61
CA GLY A 128 11.72 3.69 1.51
C GLY A 128 13.13 3.91 0.93
N PHE A 129 13.26 4.58 -0.22
CA PHE A 129 14.53 5.05 -0.81
C PHE A 129 15.74 4.11 -0.59
N ARG A 130 15.65 2.85 -1.06
CA ARG A 130 16.65 1.78 -0.91
C ARG A 130 17.12 1.44 0.52
N GLN A 131 16.53 2.03 1.58
CA GLN A 131 16.99 1.89 2.97
C GLN A 131 16.96 0.44 3.45
N ARG A 132 15.95 -0.35 3.06
CA ARG A 132 15.90 -1.79 3.34
C ARG A 132 17.17 -2.53 2.91
N TYR A 133 17.77 -2.12 1.80
CA TYR A 133 18.94 -2.78 1.20
C TYR A 133 20.26 -2.13 1.63
N ALA A 134 20.29 -0.80 1.72
CA ALA A 134 21.52 -0.05 2.01
C ALA A 134 21.78 0.13 3.52
N ASN A 135 20.73 0.25 4.33
CA ASN A 135 20.80 0.52 5.77
C ASN A 135 19.77 -0.34 6.49
N ARG A 136 19.90 -1.66 6.36
CA ARG A 136 18.89 -2.64 6.80
C ARG A 136 18.48 -2.46 8.26
N GLU A 137 19.43 -2.33 9.18
CA GLU A 137 19.10 -2.20 10.62
C GLU A 137 18.30 -0.93 10.91
N LEU A 138 18.72 0.23 10.39
CA LEU A 138 17.96 1.48 10.55
C LEU A 138 16.56 1.40 9.91
N SER A 139 16.44 0.70 8.78
CA SER A 139 15.13 0.42 8.16
C SER A 139 14.26 -0.42 9.08
N LEU A 140 14.82 -1.41 9.77
CA LEU A 140 14.09 -2.28 10.69
C LEU A 140 13.71 -1.55 11.97
N ASP A 141 14.59 -0.74 12.56
CA ASP A 141 14.30 0.03 13.77
C ASP A 141 13.07 0.93 13.57
N ALA A 142 12.99 1.61 12.43
CA ALA A 142 11.81 2.41 12.09
C ALA A 142 10.54 1.58 11.84
N THR A 143 10.69 0.30 11.47
CA THR A 143 9.57 -0.63 11.31
C THR A 143 9.08 -1.12 12.66
N VAL A 144 10.01 -1.42 13.57
CA VAL A 144 9.77 -1.90 14.95
C VAL A 144 8.87 -0.95 15.71
N ASP A 145 9.16 0.36 15.74
CA ASP A 145 8.32 1.35 16.43
C ASP A 145 6.84 1.24 16.02
N LYS A 146 6.58 1.10 14.72
CA LYS A 146 5.21 0.98 14.19
C LYS A 146 4.62 -0.38 14.50
N PHE A 147 5.40 -1.44 14.36
CA PHE A 147 5.00 -2.81 14.61
C PHE A 147 4.52 -2.99 16.07
N GLU A 148 5.30 -2.50 17.03
CA GLU A 148 4.92 -2.53 18.45
C GLU A 148 3.66 -1.72 18.72
N SER A 149 3.51 -0.53 18.13
CA SER A 149 2.28 0.24 18.29
C SER A 149 1.05 -0.51 17.75
N LEU A 150 1.17 -1.22 16.63
CA LEU A 150 0.07 -2.01 16.07
C LEU A 150 -0.28 -3.20 16.96
N HIS A 151 0.71 -3.88 17.54
CA HIS A 151 0.50 -4.96 18.51
C HIS A 151 -0.17 -4.46 19.79
N ASN A 152 0.26 -3.32 20.32
CA ASN A 152 -0.36 -2.71 21.51
C ASN A 152 -1.83 -2.37 21.27
N GLU A 153 -2.16 -1.98 20.03
CA GLU A 153 -3.53 -1.79 19.60
C GLU A 153 -4.29 -3.09 19.32
N LYS A 154 -3.64 -4.25 19.26
CA LYS A 154 -4.30 -5.55 18.97
C LYS A 154 -5.14 -5.51 17.68
N VAL A 155 -4.58 -4.94 16.63
CA VAL A 155 -5.24 -4.87 15.31
C VAL A 155 -5.36 -6.26 14.70
N ASP A 156 -6.35 -6.49 13.86
CA ASP A 156 -6.47 -7.74 13.09
C ASP A 156 -5.83 -7.62 11.70
N VAL A 157 -5.79 -6.39 11.16
CA VAL A 157 -5.21 -6.11 9.85
C VAL A 157 -4.58 -4.72 9.79
N LEU A 158 -3.39 -4.66 9.20
CA LEU A 158 -2.76 -3.44 8.72
C LEU A 158 -3.02 -3.28 7.22
N LEU A 159 -3.81 -2.27 6.85
CA LEU A 159 -4.05 -1.92 5.46
C LEU A 159 -2.98 -0.99 4.92
N VAL A 160 -2.38 -1.39 3.81
CA VAL A 160 -1.37 -0.62 3.09
C VAL A 160 -1.84 -0.30 1.67
N MET A 161 -1.25 0.71 1.05
CA MET A 161 -1.53 1.03 -0.38
C MET A 161 -0.26 1.02 -1.25
N CYS A 162 0.85 0.55 -0.68
CA CYS A 162 2.15 0.50 -1.31
C CYS A 162 2.72 -0.92 -1.17
N PRO A 163 3.01 -1.64 -2.28
CA PRO A 163 3.62 -2.96 -2.23
C PRO A 163 4.95 -2.98 -1.46
N ASN A 164 5.73 -1.89 -1.52
CA ASN A 164 6.97 -1.81 -0.75
C ASN A 164 6.72 -1.73 0.77
N CYS A 165 5.63 -1.09 1.19
CA CYS A 165 5.21 -1.10 2.59
C CYS A 165 4.68 -2.48 2.98
N GLN A 166 3.91 -3.14 2.11
CA GLN A 166 3.45 -4.53 2.31
C GLN A 166 4.64 -5.44 2.57
N LEU A 167 5.62 -5.46 1.66
CA LEU A 167 6.84 -6.25 1.82
C LEU A 167 7.60 -5.95 3.11
N GLN A 168 7.54 -4.73 3.64
CA GLN A 168 8.25 -4.35 4.86
C GLN A 168 7.62 -4.94 6.12
N PHE A 169 6.29 -5.03 6.18
CA PHE A 169 5.58 -5.58 7.33
C PHE A 169 5.33 -7.08 7.18
N ASP A 170 5.00 -7.53 5.96
CA ASP A 170 4.66 -8.93 5.67
C ASP A 170 5.90 -9.85 5.68
N ARG A 171 6.91 -9.56 4.84
CA ARG A 171 8.08 -10.45 4.68
C ARG A 171 9.04 -10.45 5.87
N TYR A 172 8.90 -9.48 6.75
CA TYR A 172 9.80 -9.28 7.88
C TYR A 172 9.11 -9.52 9.22
N GLU A 173 7.86 -10.00 9.24
CA GLU A 173 7.10 -10.25 10.47
C GLU A 173 7.95 -11.03 11.49
N GLN A 174 8.46 -12.21 11.12
CA GLN A 174 9.28 -13.02 12.03
C GLN A 174 10.51 -12.26 12.58
N VAL A 175 11.18 -11.45 11.75
CA VAL A 175 12.33 -10.64 12.18
C VAL A 175 11.90 -9.56 13.18
N LEU A 176 10.71 -8.99 13.00
CA LEU A 176 10.14 -7.98 13.88
C LEU A 176 9.65 -8.61 15.20
N GLU A 177 9.02 -9.78 15.15
CA GLU A 177 8.63 -10.55 16.33
C GLU A 177 9.85 -10.93 17.17
N ASP A 178 10.91 -11.45 16.55
CA ASP A 178 12.15 -11.81 17.25
C ASP A 178 12.82 -10.59 17.91
N LYS A 179 12.77 -9.42 17.28
CA LYS A 179 13.34 -8.16 17.81
C LYS A 179 12.52 -7.58 18.96
N THR A 180 11.19 -7.70 18.93
CA THR A 180 10.28 -7.01 19.87
C THR A 180 9.74 -7.93 20.96
N GLY A 181 9.78 -9.24 20.76
CA GLY A 181 9.09 -10.22 21.59
C GLY A 181 7.56 -10.16 21.48
N SER A 182 7.01 -9.33 20.59
CA SER A 182 5.56 -9.22 20.35
C SER A 182 5.05 -10.44 19.58
N LYS A 183 3.90 -10.98 19.98
CA LYS A 183 3.32 -12.22 19.43
C LYS A 183 1.85 -12.10 19.02
N HIS A 184 1.31 -10.88 18.96
CA HIS A 184 -0.09 -10.68 18.57
C HIS A 184 -0.23 -10.68 17.05
N TYR A 185 -0.81 -11.73 16.48
CA TYR A 185 -0.98 -11.85 15.04
C TYR A 185 -1.82 -10.71 14.43
N PHE A 186 -1.40 -10.18 13.30
CA PHE A 186 -2.22 -9.33 12.43
C PHE A 186 -1.83 -9.49 10.96
N ALA A 187 -2.82 -9.51 10.06
CA ALA A 187 -2.57 -9.60 8.63
C ALA A 187 -2.05 -8.28 8.05
N VAL A 188 -1.27 -8.34 6.97
CA VAL A 188 -0.87 -7.16 6.19
C VAL A 188 -1.48 -7.24 4.81
N MET A 189 -2.45 -6.38 4.50
CA MET A 189 -3.17 -6.44 3.23
C MET A 189 -3.11 -5.13 2.46
N ASN A 190 -3.06 -5.21 1.13
CA ASN A 190 -3.33 -4.05 0.30
C ASN A 190 -4.80 -3.65 0.42
N ILE A 191 -5.12 -2.34 0.43
CA ILE A 191 -6.51 -1.86 0.41
C ILE A 191 -7.33 -2.46 -0.75
N ALA A 192 -6.71 -2.70 -1.90
CA ALA A 192 -7.37 -3.36 -3.03
C ALA A 192 -7.75 -4.82 -2.73
N GLN A 193 -6.92 -5.54 -1.95
CA GLN A 193 -7.22 -6.92 -1.53
C GLN A 193 -8.40 -6.94 -0.55
N LEU A 194 -8.44 -6.02 0.43
CA LEU A 194 -9.57 -5.95 1.36
C LEU A 194 -10.87 -5.57 0.64
N LEU A 195 -10.82 -4.64 -0.31
CA LEU A 195 -11.99 -4.27 -1.11
C LEU A 195 -12.46 -5.45 -1.99
N ALA A 196 -11.54 -6.19 -2.61
CA ALA A 196 -11.90 -7.42 -3.33
C ALA A 196 -12.53 -8.47 -2.40
N LEU A 197 -12.00 -8.63 -1.18
CA LEU A 197 -12.56 -9.52 -0.16
C LEU A 197 -14.01 -9.13 0.17
N TYR A 198 -14.24 -7.84 0.42
CA TYR A 198 -15.55 -7.25 0.68
C TYR A 198 -16.55 -7.53 -0.45
N MET A 199 -16.09 -7.49 -1.69
CA MET A 199 -16.85 -7.80 -2.90
C MET A 199 -17.03 -9.31 -3.16
N GLY A 200 -16.55 -10.17 -2.27
CA GLY A 200 -16.76 -11.63 -2.35
C GLY A 200 -15.75 -12.36 -3.24
N ALA A 201 -14.62 -11.74 -3.55
CA ALA A 201 -13.62 -12.36 -4.41
C ALA A 201 -13.02 -13.64 -3.80
N ASP A 202 -12.60 -14.54 -4.67
CA ASP A 202 -11.91 -15.79 -4.32
C ASP A 202 -10.54 -15.50 -3.70
N VAL A 203 -10.26 -16.14 -2.56
CA VAL A 203 -9.10 -15.78 -1.73
C VAL A 203 -7.76 -16.23 -2.34
N TYR A 204 -7.76 -17.30 -3.13
CA TYR A 204 -6.53 -17.85 -3.73
C TYR A 204 -6.29 -17.35 -5.15
N ASN A 205 -7.33 -17.28 -5.97
CA ASN A 205 -7.22 -16.92 -7.40
C ASN A 205 -7.24 -15.41 -7.64
N VAL A 206 -7.92 -14.64 -6.79
CA VAL A 206 -8.03 -13.18 -6.96
C VAL A 206 -7.19 -12.43 -5.93
N LEU A 207 -7.32 -12.77 -4.64
CA LEU A 207 -6.56 -12.07 -3.60
C LEU A 207 -5.10 -12.54 -3.52
N GLY A 208 -4.85 -13.81 -3.82
CA GLY A 208 -3.50 -14.40 -3.79
C GLY A 208 -2.94 -14.54 -2.37
N ILE A 209 -3.76 -14.92 -1.38
CA ILE A 209 -3.34 -14.99 0.03
C ILE A 209 -2.15 -15.93 0.26
N GLN A 210 -2.02 -17.00 -0.52
CA GLN A 210 -0.93 -17.98 -0.50
C GLN A 210 0.45 -17.39 -0.85
N THR A 211 0.50 -16.13 -1.26
CA THR A 211 1.75 -15.43 -1.61
C THR A 211 2.26 -14.54 -0.47
N HIS A 212 1.47 -14.27 0.56
CA HIS A 212 1.89 -13.53 1.75
C HIS A 212 2.83 -14.39 2.60
N THR A 213 3.74 -13.78 3.36
CA THR A 213 4.54 -14.50 4.38
C THR A 213 3.82 -14.57 5.71
N VAL A 214 2.98 -13.58 5.99
CA VAL A 214 2.07 -13.63 7.12
C VAL A 214 0.86 -14.45 6.68
N ARG A 215 0.49 -15.45 7.46
CA ARG A 215 -0.75 -16.21 7.25
C ARG A 215 -1.92 -15.25 7.15
N ILE A 216 -2.90 -15.46 6.29
CA ILE A 216 -4.10 -14.60 6.20
C ILE A 216 -5.34 -15.35 6.73
N GLU A 217 -5.25 -16.66 6.83
CA GLU A 217 -6.28 -17.59 7.27
C GLU A 217 -6.90 -17.21 8.62
N PRO A 218 -6.15 -16.82 9.67
CA PRO A 218 -6.78 -16.43 10.95
C PRO A 218 -7.68 -15.19 10.83
N LEU A 219 -7.40 -14.27 9.89
CA LEU A 219 -8.30 -13.17 9.58
C LEU A 219 -9.57 -13.66 8.87
N LEU A 220 -9.45 -14.65 7.97
CA LEU A 220 -10.58 -15.25 7.27
C LEU A 220 -11.49 -16.02 8.25
N ASP A 221 -10.92 -16.78 9.18
CA ASP A 221 -11.64 -17.46 10.25
C ASP A 221 -12.46 -16.47 11.08
N LYS A 222 -11.84 -15.35 11.49
CA LYS A 222 -12.52 -14.29 12.23
C LYS A 222 -13.69 -13.67 11.46
N LEU A 223 -13.61 -13.64 10.13
CA LEU A 223 -14.66 -13.15 9.24
C LEU A 223 -15.65 -14.24 8.82
N ASN A 224 -15.48 -15.48 9.27
CA ASN A 224 -16.24 -16.67 8.83
C ASN A 224 -16.22 -16.84 7.30
N ILE A 225 -15.06 -16.66 6.68
CA ILE A 225 -14.87 -16.84 5.24
C ILE A 225 -14.24 -18.20 5.01
N GLU A 226 -14.94 -19.08 4.30
CA GLU A 226 -14.42 -20.41 3.94
C GLU A 226 -13.27 -20.30 2.94
N TYR A 227 -12.27 -21.15 3.11
CA TYR A 227 -11.12 -21.31 2.22
C TYR A 227 -10.62 -22.76 2.27
N ASP A 228 -9.94 -23.22 1.22
CA ASP A 228 -9.31 -24.55 1.17
C ASP A 228 -7.88 -24.49 1.73
N ASP A 229 -7.65 -25.06 2.92
CA ASP A 229 -6.33 -25.14 3.57
C ASP A 229 -5.23 -25.70 2.65
N LYS A 230 -5.57 -26.55 1.67
CA LYS A 230 -4.58 -27.12 0.72
C LYS A 230 -4.06 -26.10 -0.30
N GLY A 231 -4.74 -24.97 -0.43
CA GLY A 231 -4.37 -23.87 -1.31
C GLY A 231 -3.16 -23.08 -0.79
N ASP A 232 -2.96 -23.07 0.52
CA ASP A 232 -1.75 -22.54 1.14
C ASP A 232 -0.70 -23.65 1.21
N LYS A 233 0.44 -23.44 0.55
CA LYS A 233 1.59 -24.36 0.59
C LYS A 233 2.78 -23.79 1.34
N LEU A 234 2.70 -22.52 1.73
CA LEU A 234 3.81 -21.79 2.34
C LEU A 234 3.78 -21.90 3.86
N HIS A 235 2.59 -21.94 4.45
CA HIS A 235 2.41 -21.96 5.91
C HIS A 235 1.90 -23.30 6.47
N VAL A 236 1.98 -24.37 5.67
CA VAL A 236 1.64 -25.75 6.04
C VAL A 236 2.67 -26.33 6.99
#